data_AF-A0A831SL59-F1
#
_entry.id   AF-A0A831SL59-F1
#
_cell.length_a   1.000
_cell.length_b   1.000
_cell.length_c   1.000
_cell.angle_alpha   90.00
_cell.angle_beta   90.00
_cell.angle_gamma   90.00
#
_symmetry.space_group_name_H-M   'P 1'
#
loop_
_entity.id
_entity.type
_entity.pdbx_description
1 polymer ?
#
loop_
_entity_poly.entity_id
_entity_poly.type
_entity_poly.pdbx_seq_one_letter_code
_entity_poly.pdbx_strand_id
1 'polypeptide(L)'
;EKIKDIAIWKEKEVARVVIDRKTNASNIYYFGEVEYCDNCGLHFLIKLMDDEIRSKVEAAIRLLGDEGIGGDRSYGKGLFEVEFDGFEWNIEEGKFLNLSLYLPKENEIEMVRKGWYEIVNRSGWVYSVDKRGERKRFVRMIKEGSTFSGNKEFYGKLIDVSISEEHHHIYRYGYGMPLYIGGAI
;
A
#
# COMPACT_ATOMS: atom_id res chain seq x y z
N GLU A 1 8.76 29.08 19.97
CA GLU A 1 8.20 29.17 18.61
C GLU A 1 6.88 28.41 18.54
N LYS A 2 5.82 29.00 17.99
CA LYS A 2 4.61 28.25 17.66
C LYS A 2 4.93 27.45 16.40
N ILE A 3 4.90 26.12 16.49
CA ILE A 3 4.89 25.24 15.31
C ILE A 3 3.70 25.73 14.46
N LYS A 4 3.97 26.28 13.27
CA LYS A 4 2.91 26.57 12.30
C LYS A 4 2.32 25.22 11.90
N ASP A 5 1.00 25.09 11.93
CA ASP A 5 0.32 23.93 11.36
C ASP A 5 0.57 23.92 9.84
N ILE A 6 1.62 23.21 9.41
CA ILE A 6 1.90 22.98 8.00
C ILE A 6 1.04 21.78 7.59
N ALA A 7 -0.05 22.06 6.88
CA ALA A 7 -0.82 21.02 6.23
C ALA A 7 -0.07 20.53 4.99
N ILE A 8 0.13 19.22 4.88
CA ILE A 8 0.75 18.56 3.72
C ILE A 8 -0.28 17.92 2.79
N TRP A 9 -1.49 17.66 3.30
CA TRP A 9 -2.68 17.32 2.51
C TRP A 9 -3.95 17.75 3.24
N LYS A 10 -5.08 17.66 2.54
CA LYS A 10 -6.44 17.84 3.09
C LYS A 10 -7.32 16.70 2.62
N GLU A 11 -8.19 16.23 3.51
CA GLU A 11 -9.25 15.29 3.16
C GLU A 11 -10.51 16.07 2.81
N LYS A 12 -11.17 15.69 1.72
CA LYS A 12 -12.42 16.26 1.25
C LYS A 12 -13.42 15.15 1.02
N GLU A 13 -14.66 15.40 1.40
CA GLU A 13 -15.78 14.56 1.01
C GLU A 13 -16.50 15.19 -0.18
N VAL A 14 -16.63 14.45 -1.28
CA VAL A 14 -17.25 14.92 -2.52
C VAL A 14 -18.53 14.13 -2.75
N ALA A 15 -19.65 14.86 -2.82
CA ALA A 15 -20.95 14.28 -3.16
C ALA A 15 -21.04 14.01 -4.67
N ARG A 16 -21.54 12.83 -5.02
CA ARG A 16 -21.90 12.45 -6.39
C ARG A 16 -23.32 11.92 -6.43
N VAL A 17 -23.92 11.94 -7.61
CA VAL A 17 -25.28 11.46 -7.84
C VAL A 17 -25.32 10.45 -8.97
N VAL A 18 -26.00 9.35 -8.73
CA VAL A 18 -26.44 8.44 -9.79
C VAL A 18 -27.87 8.80 -10.14
N ILE A 19 -28.13 9.10 -11.41
CA ILE A 19 -29.48 9.40 -11.91
C ILE A 19 -29.94 8.21 -12.76
N ASP A 20 -31.08 7.62 -12.38
CA ASP A 20 -31.71 6.57 -13.17
C ASP A 20 -32.21 7.15 -14.50
N ARG A 21 -31.80 6.54 -15.62
CA ARG A 21 -32.05 7.06 -16.96
C ARG A 21 -33.52 6.96 -17.40
N LYS A 22 -34.35 6.15 -16.74
CA LYS A 22 -35.77 5.96 -17.09
C LYS A 22 -36.70 6.82 -16.26
N THR A 23 -36.41 6.94 -14.97
CA THR A 23 -37.28 7.55 -13.96
C THR A 23 -36.77 8.92 -13.49
N ASN A 24 -35.54 9.31 -13.84
CA ASN A 24 -34.83 10.46 -13.29
C ASN A 24 -34.69 10.43 -11.75
N ALA A 25 -34.83 9.27 -11.12
CA ALA A 25 -34.60 9.11 -9.70
C ALA A 25 -33.12 9.31 -9.37
N SER A 26 -32.82 10.16 -8.39
CA SER A 26 -31.47 10.48 -7.95
C SER A 26 -31.08 9.66 -6.70
N ASN A 27 -29.87 9.11 -6.69
CA ASN A 27 -29.26 8.51 -5.51
C ASN A 27 -27.90 9.15 -5.23
N ILE A 28 -27.74 9.76 -4.06
CA ILE A 28 -26.53 10.48 -3.66
C ILE A 28 -25.59 9.53 -2.92
N TYR A 29 -24.30 9.66 -3.21
CA TYR A 29 -23.23 8.94 -2.53
C TYR A 29 -22.01 9.85 -2.41
N TYR A 30 -21.13 9.53 -1.46
CA TYR A 30 -19.99 10.38 -1.12
C TYR A 30 -18.68 9.63 -1.35
N PHE A 31 -17.65 10.36 -1.76
CA PHE A 31 -16.28 9.87 -1.87
C PHE A 31 -15.33 10.70 -1.02
N GLY A 32 -14.42 10.03 -0.31
CA GLY A 32 -13.26 10.67 0.27
C GLY A 32 -12.18 10.88 -0.78
N GLU A 33 -11.66 12.11 -0.85
CA GLU A 33 -10.53 12.49 -1.68
C GLU A 33 -9.43 13.10 -0.82
N VAL A 34 -8.18 12.86 -1.20
CA VAL A 34 -7.00 13.50 -0.61
C VAL A 34 -6.46 14.50 -1.62
N GLU A 35 -6.30 15.74 -1.20
CA GLU A 35 -5.68 16.82 -1.97
C GLU A 35 -4.37 17.22 -1.31
N TYR A 36 -3.26 17.00 -2.01
CA TYR A 36 -1.94 17.40 -1.53
C TYR A 36 -1.76 18.92 -1.67
N CYS A 37 -1.03 19.52 -0.72
CA CYS A 37 -0.62 20.91 -0.84
C CYS A 37 0.48 21.06 -1.90
N ASP A 38 0.76 22.29 -2.32
CA ASP A 38 1.82 22.57 -3.29
C ASP A 38 3.16 21.99 -2.80
N ASN A 39 3.86 21.30 -3.70
CA ASN A 39 5.12 20.60 -3.42
C ASN A 39 5.01 19.49 -2.35
N CYS A 40 3.81 18.93 -2.15
CA CYS A 40 3.59 17.77 -1.29
C CYS A 40 3.11 16.58 -2.12
N GLY A 41 3.41 15.37 -1.66
CA GLY A 41 3.01 14.14 -2.34
C GLY A 41 3.27 12.91 -1.47
N LEU A 42 3.18 11.74 -2.10
CA LEU A 42 3.54 10.47 -1.48
C LEU A 42 4.92 10.03 -1.91
N HIS A 43 5.56 9.27 -1.04
CA HIS A 43 6.76 8.50 -1.34
C HIS A 43 6.59 7.12 -0.74
N PHE A 44 7.30 6.14 -1.29
CA PHE A 44 7.42 4.81 -0.70
C PHE A 44 8.81 4.26 -0.99
N LEU A 45 9.27 3.35 -0.12
CA LEU A 45 10.52 2.65 -0.30
C LEU A 45 10.28 1.34 -1.01
N ILE A 46 11.20 0.99 -1.92
CA ILE A 46 11.24 -0.31 -2.57
C ILE A 46 12.64 -0.89 -2.45
N LYS A 47 12.73 -2.12 -1.98
CA LYS A 47 13.96 -2.90 -1.98
C LYS A 47 13.85 -3.97 -3.06
N LEU A 48 14.71 -3.87 -4.07
CA LEU A 48 14.80 -4.86 -5.14
C LEU A 48 15.80 -5.93 -4.71
N MET A 49 15.33 -7.17 -4.59
CA MET A 49 16.19 -8.33 -4.29
C MET A 49 16.94 -8.83 -5.53
N ASP A 50 16.41 -8.50 -6.69
CA ASP A 50 16.97 -8.79 -8.01
C ASP A 50 17.01 -7.48 -8.79
N ASP A 51 18.20 -7.01 -9.12
CA ASP A 51 18.36 -5.74 -9.83
C ASP A 51 18.00 -5.87 -11.33
N GLU A 52 17.95 -7.09 -11.88
CA GLU A 52 17.59 -7.33 -13.29
C GLU A 52 16.16 -6.88 -13.60
N ILE A 53 15.28 -6.83 -12.60
CA ILE A 53 13.89 -6.38 -12.77
C ILE A 53 13.70 -4.87 -12.59
N ARG A 54 14.73 -4.11 -12.16
CA ARG A 54 14.62 -2.67 -11.87
C ARG A 54 13.96 -1.90 -12.99
N SER A 55 14.45 -2.05 -14.21
CA SER A 55 13.94 -1.34 -15.38
C SER A 55 12.45 -1.63 -15.64
N LYS A 56 12.00 -2.88 -15.41
CA LYS A 56 10.59 -3.26 -15.56
C LYS A 56 9.72 -2.66 -14.47
N VAL A 57 10.22 -2.63 -13.23
CA VAL A 57 9.51 -2.05 -12.08
C VAL A 57 9.35 -0.54 -12.27
N GLU A 58 10.42 0.17 -12.63
CA GLU A 58 10.33 1.61 -12.88
C GLU A 58 9.40 1.94 -14.06
N ALA A 59 9.45 1.16 -15.14
CA ALA A 59 8.52 1.32 -16.26
C ALA A 59 7.06 1.10 -15.85
N ALA A 60 6.79 0.10 -15.00
CA ALA A 60 5.45 -0.14 -14.47
C ALA A 60 4.97 1.02 -13.57
N ILE A 61 5.85 1.60 -12.74
CA ILE A 61 5.50 2.76 -11.90
C ILE A 61 5.22 3.99 -12.76
N ARG A 62 6.01 4.25 -13.81
CA ARG A 62 5.76 5.34 -14.76
C ARG A 62 4.39 5.18 -15.44
N LEU A 63 4.07 3.97 -15.91
CA LEU A 63 2.75 3.67 -16.48
C LEU A 63 1.60 3.91 -15.48
N LEU A 64 1.81 3.56 -14.20
CA LEU A 64 0.83 3.86 -13.14
C LEU A 64 0.65 5.37 -12.92
N GLY A 65 1.66 6.19 -13.22
CA GLY A 65 1.55 7.66 -13.20
C GLY A 65 0.51 8.17 -14.19
N ASP A 66 0.48 7.59 -15.39
CA ASP A 66 -0.47 7.92 -16.47
C ASP A 66 -1.85 7.28 -16.27
N GLU A 67 -1.92 6.08 -15.72
CA GLU A 67 -3.17 5.33 -15.48
C GLU A 67 -3.87 5.73 -14.17
N GLY A 68 -3.10 6.25 -13.22
CA GLY A 68 -3.51 6.60 -11.87
C GLY A 68 -3.63 5.43 -10.91
N ILE A 69 -3.53 5.72 -9.61
CA ILE A 69 -3.71 4.76 -8.51
C ILE A 69 -4.95 5.09 -7.69
N GLY A 70 -5.77 4.07 -7.39
CA GLY A 70 -6.93 4.20 -6.52
C GLY A 70 -8.27 4.34 -7.25
N GLY A 71 -9.20 5.06 -6.63
CA GLY A 71 -10.55 5.28 -7.15
C GLY A 71 -10.63 6.43 -8.15
N ASP A 72 -11.69 6.44 -8.97
CA ASP A 72 -12.03 7.54 -9.90
C ASP A 72 -10.91 7.97 -10.88
N ARG A 73 -10.05 7.03 -11.26
CA ARG A 73 -8.99 7.23 -12.27
C ARG A 73 -9.50 7.78 -13.60
N SER A 74 -10.68 7.34 -14.04
CA SER A 74 -11.34 7.83 -15.26
C SER A 74 -11.76 9.31 -15.18
N TYR A 75 -11.77 9.92 -14.00
CA TYR A 75 -12.02 11.34 -13.77
C TYR A 75 -10.71 12.11 -13.49
N GLY A 76 -9.56 11.52 -13.81
CA GLY A 76 -8.23 12.13 -13.64
C GLY A 76 -7.68 12.07 -12.21
N LYS A 77 -8.26 11.26 -11.32
CA LYS A 77 -7.77 11.11 -9.94
C LYS A 77 -6.64 10.08 -9.86
N GLY A 78 -5.71 10.31 -8.94
CA GLY A 78 -4.63 9.37 -8.64
C GLY A 78 -3.49 9.36 -9.67
N LEU A 79 -3.51 10.25 -10.67
CA LEU A 79 -2.39 10.51 -11.58
C LEU A 79 -1.22 11.13 -10.81
N PHE A 80 0.01 10.84 -11.24
CA PHE A 80 1.21 11.39 -10.62
C PHE A 80 2.40 11.37 -11.57
N GLU A 81 3.37 12.24 -11.29
CA GLU A 81 4.73 12.15 -11.81
C GLU A 81 5.62 11.47 -10.78
N VAL A 82 6.61 10.71 -11.23
CA VAL A 82 7.49 9.93 -10.34
C VAL A 82 8.94 10.36 -10.50
N GLU A 83 9.59 10.55 -9.36
CA GLU A 83 11.04 10.69 -9.23
C GLU A 83 11.58 9.47 -8.49
N PHE A 84 12.76 9.01 -8.90
CA PHE A 84 13.44 7.88 -8.27
C PHE A 84 14.68 8.40 -7.55
N ASP A 85 14.74 8.17 -6.24
CA ASP A 85 15.87 8.54 -5.40
C ASP A 85 16.36 7.32 -4.60
N GLY A 86 17.64 7.33 -4.25
CA GLY A 86 18.26 6.32 -3.40
C GLY A 86 17.94 6.56 -1.93
N PHE A 87 17.81 5.47 -1.18
CA PHE A 87 17.73 5.52 0.29
C PHE A 87 18.68 4.48 0.86
N GLU A 88 19.69 4.93 1.60
CA GLU A 88 20.68 4.07 2.25
C GLU A 88 20.41 3.97 3.75
N TRP A 89 20.46 2.75 4.28
CA TRP A 89 20.29 2.48 5.70
C TRP A 89 21.10 1.25 6.11
N ASN A 90 22.09 1.45 6.97
CA ASN A 90 23.16 0.47 7.22
C ASN A 90 23.03 -0.26 8.57
N ILE A 91 21.84 -0.30 9.16
CA ILE A 91 21.54 -1.13 10.33
C ILE A 91 20.77 -2.34 9.82
N GLU A 92 21.24 -3.55 10.15
CA GLU A 92 20.69 -4.81 9.60
C GLU A 92 20.19 -5.78 10.67
N GLU A 93 20.37 -5.45 11.95
CA GLU A 93 19.93 -6.27 13.07
C GLU A 93 19.48 -5.45 14.28
N GLY A 94 18.83 -6.13 15.22
CA GLY A 94 18.31 -5.54 16.45
C GLY A 94 16.81 -5.32 16.37
N LYS A 95 16.34 -4.20 16.92
CA LYS A 95 14.93 -3.82 16.81
C LYS A 95 14.67 -3.20 15.44
N PHE A 96 13.49 -3.37 14.87
CA PHE A 96 13.13 -2.72 13.62
C PHE A 96 11.70 -2.18 13.65
N LEU A 97 11.50 -1.08 12.93
CA LEU A 97 10.21 -0.55 12.55
C LEU A 97 9.80 -1.15 11.20
N ASN A 98 8.62 -1.75 11.12
CA ASN A 98 8.09 -2.29 9.88
C ASN A 98 7.36 -1.19 9.08
N LEU A 99 7.77 -0.97 7.83
CA LEU A 99 7.25 0.10 6.98
C LEU A 99 6.17 -0.34 5.99
N SER A 100 5.78 -1.62 5.98
CA SER A 100 4.79 -2.16 5.03
C SER A 100 3.71 -2.98 5.72
N LEU A 101 2.64 -3.31 5.00
CA LEU A 101 1.71 -4.34 5.46
C LEU A 101 2.41 -5.70 5.53
N TYR A 102 2.33 -6.32 6.69
CA TYR A 102 3.11 -7.51 6.99
C TYR A 102 2.21 -8.71 7.30
N LEU A 103 2.42 -9.82 6.58
CA LEU A 103 1.76 -11.09 6.83
C LEU A 103 2.82 -12.12 7.29
N PRO A 104 2.91 -12.43 8.59
CA PRO A 104 3.96 -13.31 9.11
C PRO A 104 3.85 -14.75 8.58
N LYS A 105 5.02 -15.38 8.44
CA LYS A 105 5.17 -16.83 8.31
C LYS A 105 5.00 -17.50 9.68
N GLU A 106 4.78 -18.81 9.67
CA GLU A 106 4.60 -19.59 10.90
C GLU A 106 5.81 -19.47 11.85
N ASN A 107 7.02 -19.50 11.29
CA ASN A 107 8.26 -19.36 12.05
C ASN A 107 8.56 -17.92 12.52
N GLU A 108 7.71 -16.94 12.19
CA GLU A 108 7.84 -15.55 12.61
C GLU A 108 6.85 -15.19 13.73
N ILE A 109 5.91 -16.08 14.07
CA ILE A 109 4.85 -15.81 15.04
C ILE A 109 5.41 -15.51 16.44
N GLU A 110 6.42 -16.24 16.88
CA GLU A 110 7.02 -16.03 18.20
C GLU A 110 7.68 -14.64 18.33
N MET A 111 8.32 -14.17 17.25
CA MET A 111 8.86 -12.82 17.17
C MET A 111 7.73 -11.78 17.23
N VAL A 112 6.66 -11.99 16.45
CA VAL A 112 5.51 -11.08 16.41
C VAL A 112 4.86 -10.98 17.79
N ARG A 113 4.67 -12.09 18.50
CA ARG A 113 4.06 -12.12 19.86
C ARG A 113 4.82 -11.29 20.89
N LYS A 114 6.13 -11.08 20.68
CA LYS A 114 6.99 -10.28 21.56
C LYS A 114 7.13 -8.82 21.11
N GLY A 115 6.55 -8.46 19.97
CA GLY A 115 6.60 -7.11 19.41
C GLY A 115 5.38 -6.26 19.74
N TRP A 116 5.35 -5.07 19.14
CA TRP A 116 4.27 -4.10 19.26
C TRP A 116 3.62 -3.90 17.91
N TYR A 117 2.33 -4.17 17.80
CA TYR A 117 1.65 -4.14 16.51
C TYR A 117 0.15 -3.89 16.65
N GLU A 118 -0.42 -3.35 15.58
CA GLU A 118 -1.85 -3.36 15.31
C GLU A 118 -2.16 -4.36 14.19
N ILE A 119 -3.36 -4.92 14.22
CA ILE A 119 -3.87 -5.76 13.13
C ILE A 119 -4.84 -4.93 12.30
N VAL A 120 -4.68 -4.99 10.98
CA VAL A 120 -5.58 -4.39 10.01
C VAL A 120 -6.20 -5.46 9.11
N ASN A 121 -7.46 -5.23 8.76
CA ASN A 121 -8.20 -6.07 7.84
C ASN A 121 -8.01 -5.55 6.41
N ARG A 122 -7.51 -6.40 5.51
CA ARG A 122 -7.37 -6.07 4.09
C ARG A 122 -8.29 -6.92 3.23
N SER A 123 -9.20 -6.26 2.54
CA SER A 123 -10.04 -6.81 1.48
C SER A 123 -9.94 -5.92 0.25
N GLY A 124 -10.77 -6.15 -0.77
CA GLY A 124 -10.84 -5.29 -1.93
C GLY A 124 -11.44 -6.03 -3.11
N TRP A 125 -11.49 -5.36 -4.25
CA TRP A 125 -12.00 -5.92 -5.49
C TRP A 125 -10.85 -6.22 -6.44
N VAL A 126 -11.03 -7.26 -7.25
CA VAL A 126 -10.16 -7.54 -8.38
C VAL A 126 -10.53 -6.58 -9.50
N TYR A 127 -9.50 -5.97 -10.08
CA TYR A 127 -9.63 -5.14 -11.26
C TYR A 127 -8.66 -5.68 -12.30
N SER A 128 -9.17 -6.50 -13.22
CA SER A 128 -8.47 -6.88 -14.45
C SER A 128 -9.46 -6.90 -15.61
N VAL A 129 -8.96 -7.05 -16.84
CA VAL A 129 -9.81 -7.20 -18.02
C VAL A 129 -10.67 -8.47 -17.89
N ASP A 130 -10.07 -9.55 -17.41
CA ASP A 130 -10.70 -10.88 -17.33
C ASP A 130 -11.50 -11.08 -16.04
N LYS A 131 -11.17 -10.41 -14.93
CA LYS A 131 -11.87 -10.50 -13.64
C LYS A 131 -12.34 -9.12 -13.17
N ARG A 132 -13.61 -8.80 -13.42
CA ARG A 132 -14.25 -7.57 -12.93
C ARG A 132 -15.32 -7.90 -11.89
N GLY A 133 -15.25 -7.23 -10.75
CA GLY A 133 -16.29 -7.36 -9.72
C GLY A 133 -16.16 -8.61 -8.84
N GLU A 134 -15.03 -9.32 -8.90
CA GLU A 134 -14.73 -10.34 -7.89
C GLU A 134 -14.16 -9.70 -6.62
N ARG A 135 -14.66 -10.13 -5.46
CA ARG A 135 -14.10 -9.69 -4.17
C ARG A 135 -12.88 -10.54 -3.85
N LYS A 136 -11.77 -9.93 -3.45
CA LYS A 136 -10.59 -10.69 -3.00
C LYS A 136 -10.86 -11.34 -1.65
N ARG A 137 -10.24 -12.50 -1.39
CA ARG A 137 -10.27 -13.10 -0.04
C ARG A 137 -9.77 -12.11 1.01
N PHE A 138 -10.45 -12.12 2.15
CA PHE A 138 -10.12 -11.34 3.32
C PHE A 138 -8.82 -11.85 3.97
N VAL A 139 -7.93 -10.94 4.36
CA VAL A 139 -6.67 -11.27 5.05
C VAL A 139 -6.46 -10.30 6.21
N ARG A 140 -6.09 -10.84 7.38
CA ARG A 140 -5.61 -10.06 8.52
C ARG A 140 -4.11 -9.87 8.38
N MET A 141 -3.65 -8.63 8.48
CA MET A 141 -2.25 -8.26 8.33
C MET A 141 -1.83 -7.38 9.50
N ILE A 142 -0.54 -7.34 9.76
CA ILE A 142 0.09 -6.40 10.68
C ILE A 142 0.23 -5.06 9.97
N LYS A 143 -0.13 -3.98 10.67
CA LYS A 143 -0.08 -2.60 10.19
C LYS A 143 1.35 -2.05 10.16
N GLU A 144 1.60 -1.11 9.27
CA GLU A 144 2.79 -0.26 9.23
C GLU A 144 3.03 0.42 10.60
N GLY A 145 4.30 0.63 10.95
CA GLY A 145 4.69 1.20 12.25
C GLY A 145 4.82 0.17 13.38
N SER A 146 4.51 -1.11 13.13
CA SER A 146 4.75 -2.18 14.10
C SER A 146 6.25 -2.39 14.36
N THR A 147 6.63 -2.73 15.59
CA THR A 147 8.02 -2.89 16.02
C THR A 147 8.32 -4.32 16.48
N PHE A 148 9.42 -4.89 15.99
CA PHE A 148 9.87 -6.25 16.34
C PHE A 148 11.39 -6.29 16.54
N SER A 149 11.92 -7.45 16.92
CA SER A 149 13.37 -7.70 16.95
C SER A 149 13.74 -8.79 15.96
N GLY A 150 14.86 -8.65 15.28
CA GLY A 150 15.36 -9.67 14.37
C GLY A 150 16.64 -9.28 13.65
N ASN A 151 16.93 -9.97 12.56
CA ASN A 151 18.17 -9.89 11.80
C ASN A 151 18.01 -10.45 10.38
N LYS A 152 16.84 -10.27 9.77
CA LYS A 152 16.55 -10.74 8.42
C LYS A 152 16.31 -9.54 7.51
N GLU A 153 16.76 -9.68 6.28
CA GLU A 153 16.56 -8.68 5.24
C GLU A 153 15.07 -8.41 4.93
N PHE A 154 14.23 -9.43 5.00
CA PHE A 154 12.78 -9.30 4.85
C PHE A 154 12.04 -10.36 5.67
N TYR A 155 10.76 -10.07 5.94
CA TYR A 155 9.85 -10.95 6.67
C TYR A 155 8.57 -11.19 5.87
N GLY A 156 7.81 -12.20 6.26
CA GLY A 156 6.46 -12.39 5.73
C GLY A 156 6.41 -13.02 4.35
N LYS A 157 5.24 -12.96 3.73
CA LYS A 157 4.97 -13.77 2.54
C LYS A 157 3.98 -13.10 1.59
N LEU A 158 4.11 -13.47 0.31
CA LEU A 158 3.06 -13.32 -0.68
C LEU A 158 2.00 -14.41 -0.45
N ILE A 159 0.72 -14.04 -0.47
CA ILE A 159 -0.37 -15.02 -0.34
C ILE A 159 -1.32 -14.92 -1.53
N ASP A 160 -1.73 -16.07 -2.05
CA ASP A 160 -2.80 -16.17 -3.03
C ASP A 160 -4.15 -15.90 -2.35
N VAL A 161 -4.94 -14.99 -2.90
CA VAL A 161 -6.25 -14.55 -2.42
C VAL A 161 -7.34 -14.73 -3.48
N SER A 162 -7.07 -15.57 -4.48
CA SER A 162 -8.03 -15.96 -5.51
C SER A 162 -9.26 -16.62 -4.91
N ILE A 163 -10.44 -16.30 -5.43
CA ILE A 163 -11.69 -17.03 -5.15
C ILE A 163 -11.92 -18.12 -6.21
N SER A 164 -11.47 -17.88 -7.43
CA SER A 164 -11.51 -18.81 -8.55
C SER A 164 -10.12 -18.94 -9.20
N GLU A 165 -9.80 -20.14 -9.67
CA GLU A 165 -8.59 -20.46 -10.43
C GLU A 165 -8.68 -20.04 -11.91
N GLU A 166 -9.84 -19.56 -12.37
CA GLU A 166 -10.00 -19.11 -13.75
C GLU A 166 -9.07 -17.94 -14.09
N HIS A 167 -8.60 -17.86 -15.34
CA HIS A 167 -7.72 -16.82 -15.89
C HIS A 167 -6.33 -16.68 -15.24
N HIS A 168 -6.26 -16.12 -14.03
CA HIS A 168 -5.01 -15.83 -13.34
C HIS A 168 -5.17 -15.78 -11.82
N HIS A 169 -4.08 -16.09 -11.11
CA HIS A 169 -3.99 -15.94 -9.66
C HIS A 169 -3.99 -14.46 -9.25
N ILE A 170 -4.47 -14.20 -8.04
CA ILE A 170 -4.51 -12.87 -7.44
C ILE A 170 -3.69 -12.93 -6.15
N TYR A 171 -2.62 -12.15 -6.11
CA TYR A 171 -1.73 -12.13 -4.95
C TYR A 171 -1.96 -10.91 -4.06
N ARG A 172 -1.68 -11.09 -2.77
CA ARG A 172 -1.59 -10.01 -1.78
C ARG A 172 -0.16 -9.94 -1.29
N TYR A 173 0.49 -8.80 -1.55
CA TYR A 173 1.80 -8.48 -0.99
C TYR A 173 1.69 -8.38 0.53
N GLY A 174 2.49 -9.18 1.24
CA GLY A 174 2.55 -9.22 2.70
C GLY A 174 3.97 -9.37 3.23
N TYR A 175 4.96 -8.93 2.45
CA TYR A 175 6.33 -8.87 2.91
C TYR A 175 6.52 -7.63 3.79
N GLY A 176 7.05 -7.86 4.99
CA GLY A 176 7.47 -6.79 5.90
C GLY A 176 8.72 -6.08 5.38
N MET A 177 8.79 -4.78 5.57
CA MET A 177 9.94 -3.93 5.23
C MET A 177 10.61 -3.49 6.53
N PRO A 178 11.62 -4.22 7.03
CA PRO A 178 12.27 -3.89 8.29
C PRO A 178 13.22 -2.70 8.12
N LEU A 179 13.00 -1.63 8.88
CA LEU A 179 13.95 -0.55 9.09
C LEU A 179 14.56 -0.73 10.49
N TYR A 180 15.76 -1.30 10.56
CA TYR A 180 16.41 -1.57 11.85
C TYR A 180 16.84 -0.30 12.56
N ILE A 181 16.70 -0.26 13.88
CA ILE A 181 17.00 0.88 14.74
C ILE A 181 17.84 0.44 15.94
N GLY A 182 18.71 1.33 16.41
CA GLY A 182 19.50 1.11 17.61
C GLY A 182 20.64 0.12 17.42
N GLY A 183 21.48 0.33 16.41
CA GLY A 183 22.78 -0.34 16.30
C GLY A 183 23.57 -0.21 17.61
N ALA A 184 24.40 -1.21 17.92
CA ALA A 184 25.18 -1.24 19.15
C ALA A 184 25.87 0.12 19.40
N ILE A 185 25.57 0.72 20.55
CA ILE A 185 26.35 1.82 21.13
C ILE A 185 27.63 1.20 21.71
#